data_AF-A0AAN9PJ54-F1
#
_entry.id   AF-A0AAN9PJ54-F1
#
_cell.length_a   1.000
_cell.length_b   1.000
_cell.length_c   1.000
_cell.angle_alpha   90.00
_cell.angle_beta   90.00
_cell.angle_gamma   90.00
#
_symmetry.space_group_name_H-M   'P 1'
#
loop_
_entity.id
_entity.type
_entity.pdbx_description
1 polymer ?
#
loop_
_entity_poly.entity_id
_entity_poly.type
_entity_poly.pdbx_seq_one_letter_code
_entity_poly.pdbx_strand_id
1 'polypeptide(L)'
;MEEPECVAVLSITGSLLQDVSMGSCLVLKRHWQPPDIDEVKANVDGSWIPGLDKMSGEGVVRCRLWKWISGFSCLWGRGNELMAELLAIEAGLKHVWE
;
A
#
# COMPACT_ATOMS: atom_id res chain seq x y z
N MET A 1 14.54 -16.31 23.78
CA MET A 1 14.50 -16.45 22.31
C MET A 1 13.46 -15.44 21.90
N GLU A 2 13.89 -14.21 21.61
CA GLU A 2 12.99 -13.14 21.18
C GLU A 2 12.61 -13.44 19.73
N GLU A 3 11.32 -13.46 19.42
CA GLU A 3 10.86 -13.53 18.05
C GLU A 3 11.20 -12.21 17.35
N PRO A 4 11.67 -12.22 16.10
CA PRO A 4 11.98 -10.99 15.39
C PRO A 4 10.68 -10.22 15.17
N GLU A 5 10.55 -9.05 15.79
CA GLU A 5 9.50 -8.10 15.48
C GLU A 5 9.68 -7.63 14.03
N CYS A 6 8.87 -8.15 13.11
CA CYS A 6 8.88 -7.68 11.73
C CYS A 6 8.42 -6.22 11.69
N VAL A 7 9.15 -5.32 11.04
CA VAL A 7 8.68 -3.94 10.84
C VAL A 7 8.30 -3.74 9.38
N ALA A 8 7.08 -3.24 9.16
CA ALA A 8 6.53 -2.99 7.84
C ALA A 8 6.58 -1.49 7.51
N VAL A 9 7.28 -1.13 6.43
CA VAL A 9 7.22 0.24 5.88
C VAL A 9 6.14 0.28 4.80
N LEU A 10 5.08 1.04 5.04
CA LEU A 10 3.93 1.16 4.16
C LEU A 10 4.07 2.33 3.17
N SER A 11 3.82 2.07 1.90
CA SER A 11 3.70 3.10 0.86
C SER A 11 2.35 2.97 0.17
N ILE A 12 1.52 4.02 0.27
CA ILE A 12 0.22 4.12 -0.40
C ILE A 12 0.44 4.90 -1.70
N THR A 13 -0.06 4.39 -2.82
CA THR A 13 0.01 5.05 -4.13
C THR A 13 -1.35 5.54 -4.58
N GLY A 14 -2.02 6.36 -3.76
CA GLY A 14 -3.32 6.91 -4.15
C GLY A 14 -3.24 7.70 -5.46
N SER A 15 -4.17 7.44 -6.37
CA SER A 15 -4.37 8.13 -7.65
C SER A 15 -5.04 9.51 -7.48
N LEU A 16 -4.63 10.27 -6.46
CA LEU A 16 -5.19 11.59 -6.13
C LEU A 16 -4.54 12.72 -6.95
N LEU A 17 -4.48 12.54 -8.28
CA LEU A 17 -3.86 13.50 -9.21
C LEU A 17 -4.84 14.14 -10.21
N GLN A 18 -6.16 14.17 -9.93
CA GLN A 18 -7.10 14.83 -10.85
C GLN A 18 -7.79 16.11 -10.36
N ASP A 19 -7.68 16.53 -9.09
CA ASP A 19 -8.40 17.75 -8.64
C ASP A 19 -7.62 18.67 -7.68
N VAL A 20 -6.40 19.10 -8.04
CA VAL A 20 -5.79 20.28 -7.39
C VAL A 20 -5.20 21.23 -8.43
N SER A 21 -5.84 22.40 -8.53
CA SER A 21 -5.39 23.58 -9.27
C SER A 21 -3.89 23.84 -9.09
N MET A 22 -3.24 24.24 -10.18
CA MET A 22 -1.81 24.59 -10.29
C MET A 22 -1.38 25.63 -9.24
N GLY A 23 -1.01 25.16 -8.05
CA GLY A 23 -0.21 25.89 -7.06
C GLY A 23 0.96 24.99 -6.71
N SER A 24 2.17 25.40 -7.11
CA SER A 24 3.47 24.73 -6.90
C SER A 24 3.40 23.37 -6.19
N CYS A 25 3.29 22.30 -6.97
CA CYS A 25 3.45 20.93 -6.50
C CYS A 25 4.90 20.79 -5.98
N LEU A 26 5.09 20.97 -4.67
CA LEU A 26 6.31 20.56 -4.01
C LEU A 26 6.33 19.04 -4.07
N VAL A 27 6.88 18.49 -5.15
CA VAL A 27 7.26 17.08 -5.20
C VAL A 27 8.37 16.92 -4.17
N LEU A 28 7.98 16.58 -2.93
CA LEU A 28 8.92 16.10 -1.94
C LEU A 28 9.57 14.85 -2.52
N LYS A 29 10.78 15.01 -3.07
CA LYS A 29 11.65 13.90 -3.42
C LYS A 29 12.07 13.20 -2.13
N ARG A 30 11.16 12.38 -1.59
CA ARG A 30 11.48 11.44 -0.53
C ARG A 30 12.27 10.33 -1.19
N HIS A 31 13.59 10.37 -1.06
CA HIS A 31 14.42 9.25 -1.44
C HIS A 31 14.05 8.08 -0.52
N TRP A 32 13.40 7.07 -1.09
CA TRP A 32 13.16 5.84 -0.38
C TRP A 32 14.51 5.24 0.04
N GLN A 33 14.62 4.87 1.31
CA GLN A 33 15.74 4.09 1.82
C GLN A 33 15.32 2.63 1.92
N PRO A 34 16.21 1.68 1.56
CA PRO A 34 15.94 0.28 1.77
C PRO A 34 15.61 -0.05 3.23
N PRO A 35 14.60 -0.89 3.49
CA PRO A 35 14.35 -1.42 4.83
C PRO A 35 15.59 -2.14 5.37
N ASP A 36 15.71 -2.24 6.69
CA ASP A 36 16.80 -2.99 7.33
C ASP A 36 16.67 -4.51 7.13
N ILE A 37 17.60 -5.28 7.68
CA ILE A 37 17.71 -6.73 7.41
C ILE A 37 16.49 -7.53 7.88
N ASP A 38 15.81 -7.06 8.93
CA ASP A 38 14.63 -7.68 9.55
C ASP A 38 13.32 -6.95 9.19
N GLU A 39 13.36 -6.09 8.18
CA GLU A 39 12.25 -5.27 7.75
C GLU A 39 11.81 -5.60 6.31
N VAL A 40 10.53 -5.38 6.04
CA VAL A 40 9.96 -5.50 4.69
C VAL A 40 9.22 -4.23 4.30
N LYS A 41 9.14 -3.99 2.98
CA LYS A 41 8.31 -2.93 2.43
C LYS A 41 7.03 -3.52 1.88
N ALA A 42 5.88 -3.05 2.38
CA ALA A 42 4.58 -3.31 1.80
C ALA A 42 4.13 -2.09 0.99
N ASN A 43 3.94 -2.27 -0.32
CA ASN A 43 3.22 -1.29 -1.14
C ASN A 43 1.79 -1.80 -1.30
N VAL A 44 0.80 -0.96 -1.01
CA VAL A 44 -0.62 -1.32 -1.12
C VAL A 44 -1.35 -0.24 -1.91
N ASP A 45 -2.42 -0.66 -2.58
CA ASP A 45 -3.28 0.24 -3.35
C ASP A 45 -4.73 -0.22 -3.25
N GLY A 46 -5.63 0.71 -2.86
CA GLY A 46 -7.07 0.51 -2.92
C GLY A 46 -7.65 1.13 -4.19
N SER A 47 -8.64 0.46 -4.79
CA SER A 47 -9.33 0.94 -5.99
C SER A 47 -10.84 0.83 -5.82
N TRP A 48 -11.57 1.81 -6.38
CA TRP A 48 -13.04 1.81 -6.42
C TRP A 48 -13.53 2.28 -7.78
N ILE A 49 -14.56 1.60 -8.31
CA ILE A 49 -15.20 1.94 -9.59
C ILE A 49 -16.62 2.46 -9.29
N PRO A 50 -16.88 3.78 -9.36
CA PRO A 50 -18.18 4.36 -8.99
C PRO A 50 -19.36 3.77 -9.76
N GLY A 51 -19.20 3.55 -11.07
CA GLY A 51 -20.27 3.03 -11.92
C GLY A 51 -20.65 1.57 -11.66
N LEU A 52 -19.77 0.80 -10.99
CA LEU A 52 -20.03 -0.58 -10.59
C LEU A 52 -20.31 -0.72 -9.10
N ASP A 53 -20.07 0.35 -8.33
CA ASP A 53 -20.03 0.34 -6.87
C ASP A 53 -19.24 -0.87 -6.35
N LYS A 54 -18.00 -1.01 -6.85
CA LYS A 54 -17.10 -2.10 -6.47
C LYS A 54 -15.75 -1.57 -6.07
N MET A 55 -15.25 -2.05 -4.94
CA MET A 55 -13.90 -1.80 -4.43
C MET A 55 -13.07 -3.08 -4.41
N SER A 56 -11.79 -2.90 -4.66
CA SER A 56 -10.74 -3.91 -4.62
C SER A 56 -9.47 -3.29 -4.04
N GLY A 57 -8.49 -4.12 -3.73
CA GLY A 57 -7.17 -3.63 -3.41
C GLY A 57 -6.13 -4.72 -3.58
N GLU A 58 -4.89 -4.28 -3.69
CA GLU A 58 -3.75 -5.13 -3.95
C GLU A 58 -2.55 -4.66 -3.15
N GLY A 59 -1.56 -5.53 -3.06
CA GLY A 59 -0.29 -5.15 -2.47
C GLY A 59 0.83 -6.11 -2.77
N VAL A 60 2.04 -5.59 -2.64
CA VAL A 60 3.29 -6.30 -2.90
C VAL A 60 4.27 -6.05 -1.76
N VAL A 61 4.76 -7.15 -1.19
CA VAL A 61 5.81 -7.16 -0.17
C VAL A 61 7.17 -7.36 -0.84
N ARG A 62 8.12 -6.51 -0.48
CA ARG A 62 9.49 -6.53 -1.01
C ARG A 62 10.51 -6.56 0.12
N CYS A 63 11.59 -7.31 -0.08
CA CYS A 63 12.74 -7.28 0.83
C CYS A 63 13.61 -6.04 0.57
N ARG A 64 14.62 -5.84 1.44
CA ARG A 64 15.67 -4.83 1.32
C ARG A 64 16.36 -4.78 -0.06
N LEU A 65 16.47 -5.92 -0.74
CA LEU A 65 17.07 -6.01 -2.09
C LEU A 65 16.07 -5.69 -3.21
N TRP A 66 14.92 -5.10 -2.90
CA TRP A 66 13.82 -4.81 -3.83
C TRP A 66 13.18 -6.03 -4.49
N LYS A 67 13.54 -7.24 -4.07
CA LYS A 67 12.94 -8.46 -4.62
C LYS A 67 11.53 -8.59 -4.08
N TRP A 68 10.59 -8.87 -4.98
CA TRP A 68 9.24 -9.28 -4.63
C TRP A 68 9.31 -10.61 -3.87
N ILE A 69 8.77 -10.62 -2.65
CA ILE A 69 8.62 -11.83 -1.82
C ILE A 69 7.23 -12.44 -2.03
N SER A 70 6.18 -11.65 -1.81
CA SER A 70 4.79 -12.09 -1.85
C SER A 70 3.85 -10.92 -2.16
N GLY A 71 2.60 -11.20 -2.50
CA GLY A 71 1.61 -10.17 -2.78
C GLY A 71 0.19 -10.71 -2.68
N PHE A 72 -0.79 -9.81 -2.70
CA PHE A 72 -2.21 -10.13 -2.59
C PHE A 72 -3.04 -9.29 -3.56
N SER A 73 -4.24 -9.79 -3.86
CA SER A 73 -5.29 -9.05 -4.55
C SER A 73 -6.63 -9.49 -3.97
N CYS A 74 -7.47 -8.52 -3.58
CA CYS A 74 -8.72 -8.73 -2.88
C CYS A 74 -9.85 -7.92 -3.50
N LEU A 75 -11.06 -8.48 -3.50
CA LEU A 75 -12.29 -7.80 -3.87
C LEU A 75 -13.19 -7.72 -2.64
N TRP A 76 -13.61 -6.51 -2.24
CA TRP A 76 -14.39 -6.29 -1.00
C TRP A 76 -15.87 -5.92 -1.24
N GLY A 77 -16.30 -5.84 -2.50
CA GLY A 77 -17.69 -5.53 -2.84
C GLY A 77 -17.96 -4.03 -2.87
N ARG A 78 -19.08 -3.57 -2.28
CA ARG A 78 -19.50 -2.16 -2.35
C ARG A 78 -18.77 -1.29 -1.33
N GLY A 79 -18.57 -0.01 -1.66
CA GLY A 79 -17.82 0.91 -0.79
C GLY A 79 -17.54 2.25 -1.47
N ASN A 80 -16.40 2.86 -1.13
CA ASN A 80 -15.91 4.11 -1.71
C ASN A 80 -14.39 4.07 -1.81
N GLU A 81 -13.77 5.08 -2.44
CA GLU A 81 -12.32 5.10 -2.62
C GLU A 81 -11.56 5.05 -1.28
N LEU A 82 -12.02 5.78 -0.26
CA LEU A 82 -11.35 5.83 1.05
C LEU A 82 -11.38 4.45 1.74
N MET A 83 -12.51 3.75 1.65
CA MET A 83 -12.67 2.43 2.23
C MET A 83 -11.78 1.39 1.52
N ALA A 84 -11.64 1.50 0.19
CA ALA A 84 -10.75 0.64 -0.57
C ALA A 84 -9.29 0.80 -0.12
N GLU A 85 -8.83 2.05 0.05
CA GLU A 85 -7.47 2.35 0.51
C GLU A 85 -7.23 1.83 1.93
N LEU A 86 -8.15 2.08 2.86
CA LEU A 86 -8.02 1.59 4.25
C LEU A 86 -7.99 0.06 4.32
N LEU A 87 -8.81 -0.62 3.52
CA LEU A 87 -8.83 -2.08 3.47
C LEU A 87 -7.56 -2.65 2.81
N ALA A 88 -6.99 -1.98 1.82
CA ALA A 88 -5.71 -2.37 1.24
C ALA A 88 -4.56 -2.25 2.26
N ILE A 89 -4.57 -1.21 3.10
CA ILE A 89 -3.64 -1.06 4.22
C ILE A 89 -3.81 -2.20 5.24
N GLU A 90 -5.04 -2.46 5.67
CA GLU A 90 -5.34 -3.53 6.62
C GLU A 90 -4.90 -4.91 6.07
N ALA A 91 -5.24 -5.20 4.82
CA ALA A 91 -4.86 -6.44 4.16
C ALA A 91 -3.34 -6.58 4.01
N GLY A 92 -2.64 -5.50 3.65
CA GLY A 92 -1.18 -5.52 3.55
C GLY A 92 -0.49 -5.71 4.89
N LEU A 93 -0.99 -5.11 5.97
CA LEU A 93 -0.46 -5.31 7.32
C LEU A 93 -0.67 -6.76 7.79
N LYS A 94 -1.87 -7.33 7.56
CA LYS A 94 -2.13 -8.74 7.87
C LYS A 94 -1.22 -9.66 7.06
N HIS A 95 -1.10 -9.44 5.76
CA HIS A 95 -0.27 -10.25 4.86
C HIS A 95 1.23 -10.20 5.20
N VAL A 96 1.72 -9.13 5.83
CA VAL A 96 3.11 -9.06 6.32
C VAL A 96 3.30 -9.83 7.64
N TRP A 97 2.24 -10.00 8.43
CA TRP A 97 2.30 -10.58 9.78
C TRP A 97 1.89 -12.06 9.85
N GLU A 98 1.48 -12.64 8.71
CA GLU A 98 1.18 -14.08 8.52
C GLU A 98 2.41 -14.87 8.07
#